data_AF-W3RT44-F1
#
_entry.id   AF-W3RT44-F1
#
_cell.length_a   1.000
_cell.length_b   1.000
_cell.length_c   1.000
_cell.angle_alpha   90.00
_cell.angle_beta   90.00
_cell.angle_gamma   90.00
#
_symmetry.space_group_name_H-M   'P 1'
#
loop_
_entity.id
_entity.type
_entity.pdbx_description
1 polymer ?
#
loop_
_entity_poly.entity_id
_entity_poly.type
_entity_poly.pdbx_seq_one_letter_code
_entity_poly.pdbx_strand_id
1 'polypeptide(L)'
;MNRRSFLNTMMSGAAALGTGALARPAIGWAQAQAGRSPTKLAAASRTIEVNGRAARVFGLMQPNGTHGLTLDAEALFDVELTNEIGQPTLIHWHGLTPPWQADGVPDNPSPLLKPATSHRYTFPVGDGGTHWMHAHTLQEQNLLAAPLIVRRAADLARDEQEVVILLHDFSFTPVEELLARLQQGQGHDVAKKSGDMAGMSMMSHSGMGHGDMGKMSMGAMPGMQMAGMDLNDIDYDAYLANERTLDDPEIVRVEKGGRVRLRIINGATATGFTIDTGALKGTLLAVDGQDVEPIMGSTFPVSMGQRLDISLSLPTGEGAYPVLALREGAAERTGVIMATPGSTVKRVATAGDQAGPIVGADLEQRLRARHPLEVKPADRSFTLTLTGQMQGYAWAIDGGGALRARRRQRIEITMRNASMMSHPMHLHGHHFQVTAINGAKLAGAVRDTVLIPPGASMTIVFDANNPGTWPLHCHHLYHMATGMMAYVTYEDLG
;
A
#
# COMPACT_ATOMS: atom_id res chain seq x y z
N MET A 1 46.35 8.95 -68.29
CA MET A 1 47.48 7.99 -68.24
C MET A 1 47.07 6.88 -67.24
N ASN A 2 46.70 5.66 -67.66
CA ASN A 2 47.55 4.44 -67.78
C ASN A 2 48.59 4.31 -66.64
N ARG A 3 48.91 3.17 -66.00
CA ARG A 3 48.64 1.72 -66.13
C ARG A 3 49.38 1.04 -64.94
N ARG A 4 48.82 -0.02 -64.32
CA ARG A 4 49.47 -1.29 -63.81
C ARG A 4 50.76 -1.16 -62.93
N SER A 5 50.99 -1.86 -61.81
CA SER A 5 50.39 -3.04 -61.17
C SER A 5 51.17 -3.44 -59.89
N PHE A 6 50.47 -4.13 -58.98
CA PHE A 6 50.88 -5.38 -58.31
C PHE A 6 51.78 -5.33 -57.04
N LEU A 7 51.21 -5.65 -55.87
CA LEU A 7 51.41 -6.94 -55.18
C LEU A 7 50.71 -6.99 -53.80
N ASN A 8 49.73 -7.89 -53.73
CA ASN A 8 49.24 -8.71 -52.61
C ASN A 8 49.85 -8.55 -51.21
N THR A 9 48.98 -8.45 -50.19
CA THR A 9 48.81 -9.54 -49.19
C THR A 9 47.38 -9.51 -48.63
N MET A 10 46.78 -10.69 -48.54
CA MET A 10 45.40 -10.99 -48.14
C MET A 10 45.03 -10.42 -46.76
N MET A 11 43.89 -9.74 -46.70
CA MET A 11 43.11 -9.56 -45.48
C MET A 11 41.73 -10.18 -45.74
N SER A 12 41.58 -11.46 -45.41
CA SER A 12 40.29 -12.13 -45.40
C SER A 12 39.53 -11.64 -44.17
N GLY A 13 38.43 -10.95 -44.42
CA GLY A 13 37.56 -10.41 -43.37
C GLY A 13 36.81 -11.50 -42.61
N ALA A 14 36.48 -11.17 -41.37
CA ALA A 14 35.24 -11.60 -40.75
C ALA A 14 34.66 -10.38 -40.04
N ALA A 15 33.52 -9.91 -40.54
CA ALA A 15 32.68 -8.96 -39.84
C ALA A 15 32.14 -9.65 -38.58
N ALA A 16 32.52 -9.14 -37.40
CA ALA A 16 31.85 -9.47 -36.15
C ALA A 16 31.09 -8.22 -35.70
N LEU A 17 29.77 -8.34 -35.79
CA LEU A 17 28.76 -7.43 -35.27
C LEU A 17 29.10 -7.04 -33.82
N GLY A 18 29.12 -5.75 -33.54
CA GLY A 18 29.29 -5.21 -32.19
C GLY A 18 28.14 -5.67 -31.29
N THR A 19 28.41 -6.66 -30.44
CA THR A 19 27.59 -6.95 -29.27
C THR A 19 27.96 -5.97 -28.17
N GLY A 20 27.36 -4.78 -28.20
CA GLY A 20 27.24 -3.92 -27.04
C GLY A 20 26.30 -4.55 -26.01
N ALA A 21 26.71 -5.65 -25.40
CA ALA A 21 26.05 -6.19 -24.23
C ALA A 21 26.37 -5.25 -23.06
N LEU A 22 25.37 -4.47 -22.62
CA LEU A 22 25.37 -3.85 -21.30
C LEU A 22 25.29 -4.97 -20.26
N ALA A 23 26.41 -5.64 -20.01
CA ALA A 23 26.61 -6.46 -18.83
C ALA A 23 26.65 -5.50 -17.64
N ARG A 24 25.52 -5.40 -16.92
CA ARG A 24 25.50 -4.76 -15.59
C ARG A 24 26.56 -5.45 -14.74
N PRO A 25 27.48 -4.72 -14.09
CA PRO A 25 28.62 -5.34 -13.43
C PRO A 25 28.19 -5.92 -12.08
N ALA A 26 27.48 -7.05 -12.06
CA ALA A 26 27.16 -7.75 -10.81
C ALA A 26 28.43 -8.17 -10.04
N ILE A 27 29.56 -8.33 -10.74
CA ILE A 27 30.84 -8.78 -10.19
C ILE A 27 31.61 -7.62 -9.49
N GLY A 28 31.39 -6.36 -9.90
CA GLY A 28 32.10 -5.22 -9.32
C GLY A 28 31.59 -4.79 -7.93
N TRP A 29 30.35 -5.15 -7.60
CA TRP A 29 29.69 -4.73 -6.36
C TRP A 29 30.08 -5.63 -5.18
N ALA A 30 30.27 -6.94 -5.45
CA ALA A 30 30.67 -7.91 -4.44
C ALA A 30 32.07 -7.64 -3.82
N GLN A 31 32.98 -6.98 -4.56
CA GLN A 31 34.33 -6.66 -4.06
C GLN A 31 34.40 -5.34 -3.30
N ALA A 32 33.46 -4.40 -3.51
CA ALA A 32 33.46 -3.09 -2.84
C ALA A 32 32.89 -3.14 -1.39
N GLN A 33 32.30 -4.27 -0.98
CA GLN A 33 31.56 -4.41 0.29
C GLN A 33 32.10 -5.47 1.24
N ALA A 34 33.24 -6.09 0.92
CA ALA A 34 33.94 -6.96 1.85
C ALA A 34 34.38 -6.16 3.09
N GLY A 35 33.59 -6.18 4.16
CA GLY A 35 33.91 -5.57 5.45
C GLY A 35 32.81 -4.72 6.12
N ARG A 36 31.67 -4.47 5.47
CA ARG A 36 30.55 -3.71 6.08
C ARG A 36 29.57 -4.65 6.77
N SER A 37 29.21 -4.35 8.03
CA SER A 37 28.17 -5.09 8.75
C SER A 37 26.79 -4.76 8.21
N PRO A 38 25.87 -5.73 8.08
CA PRO A 38 24.50 -5.47 7.65
C PRO A 38 23.80 -4.56 8.67
N THR A 39 22.83 -3.78 8.19
CA THR A 39 21.88 -3.09 9.06
C THR A 39 21.06 -4.14 9.79
N LYS A 40 21.04 -4.09 11.12
CA LYS A 40 20.25 -5.03 11.93
C LYS A 40 18.83 -4.52 12.08
N LEU A 41 17.85 -5.39 11.85
CA LEU A 41 16.44 -5.13 12.02
C LEU A 41 15.80 -6.29 12.78
N ALA A 42 15.02 -6.00 13.81
CA ALA A 42 14.33 -7.03 14.59
C ALA A 42 12.81 -6.87 14.43
N ALA A 43 12.13 -7.97 14.11
CA ALA A 43 10.71 -8.10 14.37
C ALA A 43 10.54 -8.37 15.88
N ALA A 44 10.03 -7.41 16.63
CA ALA A 44 9.99 -7.47 18.09
C ALA A 44 8.61 -7.07 18.65
N SER A 45 8.31 -7.53 19.86
CA SER A 45 7.15 -7.05 20.64
C SER A 45 7.48 -5.74 21.35
N ARG A 46 6.50 -4.86 21.48
CA ARG A 46 6.59 -3.60 22.24
C ARG A 46 5.22 -3.21 22.79
N THR A 47 5.21 -2.22 23.67
CA THR A 47 3.98 -1.70 24.26
C THR A 47 3.76 -0.27 23.80
N ILE A 48 2.58 0.03 23.29
CA ILE A 48 2.10 1.39 23.01
C ILE A 48 0.91 1.70 23.91
N GLU A 49 0.53 2.97 24.00
CA GLU A 49 -0.71 3.40 24.65
C GLU A 49 -1.71 3.85 23.58
N VAL A 50 -2.92 3.29 23.60
CA VAL A 50 -4.01 3.67 22.70
C VAL A 50 -5.24 3.95 23.54
N ASN A 51 -5.80 5.16 23.42
CA ASN A 51 -6.98 5.60 24.18
C ASN A 51 -6.84 5.38 25.71
N GLY A 52 -5.67 5.69 26.27
CA GLY A 52 -5.39 5.53 27.71
C GLY A 52 -5.17 4.09 28.17
N ARG A 53 -5.06 3.13 27.25
CA ARG A 53 -4.87 1.69 27.56
C ARG A 53 -3.58 1.19 26.93
N ALA A 54 -2.78 0.47 27.71
CA ALA A 54 -1.60 -0.21 27.21
C ALA A 54 -2.00 -1.34 26.24
N ALA A 55 -1.33 -1.39 25.08
CA ALA A 55 -1.50 -2.42 24.06
C ALA A 55 -0.14 -3.03 23.72
N ARG A 56 -0.05 -4.35 23.70
CA ARG A 56 1.12 -5.06 23.18
C ARG A 56 0.97 -5.21 21.68
N VAL A 57 1.94 -4.68 20.94
CA VAL A 57 1.98 -4.71 19.46
C VAL A 57 3.34 -5.23 19.00
N PHE A 58 3.48 -5.42 17.69
CA PHE A 58 4.75 -5.72 17.07
C PHE A 58 5.39 -4.45 16.46
N GLY A 59 6.61 -4.60 15.96
CA GLY A 59 7.30 -3.57 15.21
C GLY A 59 8.59 -4.10 14.59
N LEU A 60 9.13 -3.33 13.63
CA LEU A 60 10.41 -3.60 12.98
C LEU A 60 11.40 -2.52 13.40
N MET A 61 12.33 -2.88 14.29
CA MET A 61 13.18 -1.91 14.98
C MET A 61 14.65 -2.21 14.80
N GLN A 62 15.44 -1.15 14.67
CA GLN A 62 16.91 -1.23 14.73
C GLN A 62 17.38 -1.18 16.20
N PRO A 63 18.59 -1.66 16.52
CA PRO A 63 19.11 -1.68 17.90
C PRO A 63 19.17 -0.32 18.60
N ASN A 64 19.23 0.77 17.85
CA ASN A 64 19.23 2.13 18.37
C ASN A 64 17.82 2.70 18.66
N GLY A 65 16.77 1.89 18.49
CA GLY A 65 15.38 2.30 18.67
C GLY A 65 14.71 2.90 17.43
N THR A 66 15.42 3.04 16.31
CA THR A 66 14.82 3.52 15.05
C THR A 66 13.79 2.51 14.55
N HIS A 67 12.56 2.97 14.29
CA HIS A 67 11.50 2.18 13.67
C HIS A 67 11.62 2.26 12.15
N GLY A 68 11.70 1.10 11.49
CA GLY A 68 11.86 1.00 10.04
C GLY A 68 13.27 1.27 9.52
N LEU A 69 13.36 1.61 8.24
CA LEU A 69 14.61 1.77 7.51
C LEU A 69 14.61 3.08 6.72
N THR A 70 15.76 3.74 6.69
CA THR A 70 16.07 4.82 5.75
C THR A 70 17.37 4.47 5.05
N LEU A 71 17.32 4.37 3.72
CA LEU A 71 18.41 3.95 2.86
C LEU A 71 18.68 5.02 1.81
N ASP A 72 19.82 4.93 1.14
CA ASP A 72 20.12 5.75 -0.03
C ASP A 72 19.84 4.96 -1.31
N ALA A 73 19.29 5.62 -2.33
CA ALA A 73 19.05 5.02 -3.65
C ALA A 73 20.36 4.52 -4.28
N GLU A 74 20.26 3.53 -5.17
CA GLU A 74 21.40 2.85 -5.82
C GLU A 74 22.37 2.14 -4.85
N ALA A 75 22.10 2.15 -3.54
CA ALA A 75 22.85 1.36 -2.59
C ALA A 75 22.45 -0.13 -2.66
N LEU A 76 23.23 -0.96 -1.98
CA LEU A 76 22.85 -2.35 -1.72
C LEU A 76 21.94 -2.39 -0.48
N PHE A 77 20.80 -3.04 -0.61
CA PHE A 77 20.00 -3.48 0.51
C PHE A 77 20.81 -4.56 1.22
N ASP A 78 21.22 -4.30 2.46
CA ASP A 78 22.02 -5.24 3.24
C ASP A 78 21.50 -5.26 4.68
N VAL A 79 20.46 -6.06 4.90
CA VAL A 79 19.69 -6.09 6.14
C VAL A 79 19.66 -7.49 6.71
N GLU A 80 20.05 -7.61 7.99
CA GLU A 80 19.87 -8.82 8.79
C GLU A 80 18.58 -8.68 9.60
N LEU A 81 17.55 -9.42 9.19
CA LEU A 81 16.27 -9.49 9.89
C LEU A 81 16.32 -10.59 10.95
N THR A 82 16.04 -10.26 12.20
CA THR A 82 15.89 -11.24 13.30
C THR A 82 14.44 -11.33 13.73
N ASN A 83 13.93 -12.55 13.89
CA ASN A 83 12.60 -12.79 14.46
C ASN A 83 12.68 -12.93 15.98
N GLU A 84 12.17 -11.95 16.72
CA GLU A 84 12.12 -11.93 18.19
C GLU A 84 10.69 -11.95 18.75
N ILE A 85 9.67 -12.09 17.90
CA ILE A 85 8.25 -12.06 18.34
C ILE A 85 7.75 -13.37 18.93
N GLY A 86 8.56 -14.43 18.94
CA GLY A 86 8.22 -15.72 19.56
C GLY A 86 7.33 -16.64 18.70
N GLN A 87 6.98 -16.24 17.48
CA GLN A 87 6.22 -17.03 16.51
C GLN A 87 6.78 -16.86 15.10
N PRO A 88 6.60 -17.83 14.18
CA PRO A 88 7.06 -17.69 12.80
C PRO A 88 6.52 -16.42 12.13
N THR A 89 7.34 -15.77 11.30
CA THR A 89 6.97 -14.56 10.56
C THR A 89 7.82 -14.40 9.31
N LEU A 90 7.40 -13.56 8.38
CA LEU A 90 8.21 -13.12 7.26
C LEU A 90 7.80 -11.71 6.87
N ILE A 91 8.77 -10.90 6.48
CA ILE A 91 8.59 -9.47 6.20
C ILE A 91 8.75 -9.24 4.70
N HIS A 92 7.73 -8.65 4.10
CA HIS A 92 7.74 -8.19 2.72
C HIS A 92 8.21 -6.74 2.63
N TRP A 93 9.00 -6.42 1.61
CA TRP A 93 9.56 -5.08 1.35
C TRP A 93 8.70 -4.33 0.31
N HIS A 94 7.49 -3.93 0.73
CA HIS A 94 6.45 -3.37 -0.14
C HIS A 94 6.95 -2.23 -1.04
N GLY A 95 6.85 -2.44 -2.35
CA GLY A 95 7.22 -1.49 -3.39
C GLY A 95 8.69 -1.51 -3.78
N LEU A 96 9.52 -2.35 -3.16
CA LEU A 96 10.83 -2.71 -3.72
C LEU A 96 10.66 -3.85 -4.73
N THR A 97 11.64 -3.99 -5.63
CA THR A 97 11.66 -5.07 -6.64
C THR A 97 12.87 -5.98 -6.44
N PRO A 98 12.97 -6.71 -5.32
CA PRO A 98 14.08 -7.63 -5.08
C PRO A 98 14.05 -8.80 -6.09
N PRO A 99 15.09 -9.63 -6.14
CA PRO A 99 14.96 -10.98 -6.67
C PRO A 99 13.89 -11.77 -5.91
N TRP A 100 13.16 -12.66 -6.60
CA TRP A 100 12.02 -13.41 -6.04
C TRP A 100 12.30 -14.09 -4.69
N GLN A 101 13.51 -14.62 -4.49
CA GLN A 101 13.90 -15.30 -3.25
C GLN A 101 13.92 -14.39 -2.01
N ALA A 102 14.03 -13.08 -2.21
CA ALA A 102 14.11 -12.07 -1.17
C ALA A 102 12.81 -11.27 -0.97
N ASP A 103 11.71 -11.67 -1.63
CA ASP A 103 10.45 -10.91 -1.62
C ASP A 103 9.76 -10.88 -0.26
N GLY A 104 9.87 -11.93 0.54
CA GLY A 104 9.32 -11.96 1.89
C GLY A 104 7.88 -12.46 2.00
N VAL A 105 7.42 -13.26 1.02
CA VAL A 105 6.09 -13.89 1.02
C VAL A 105 6.21 -15.36 1.47
N PRO A 106 5.45 -15.79 2.50
CA PRO A 106 5.50 -17.15 3.03
C PRO A 106 5.24 -18.20 1.95
N ASP A 107 6.09 -19.22 1.92
CA ASP A 107 6.03 -20.36 1.00
C ASP A 107 6.09 -19.98 -0.49
N ASN A 108 6.51 -18.74 -0.80
CA ASN A 108 6.70 -18.24 -2.16
C ASN A 108 7.88 -17.25 -2.28
N PRO A 109 9.12 -17.73 -2.39
CA PRO A 109 9.56 -19.13 -2.30
C PRO A 109 10.06 -19.51 -0.89
N SER A 110 10.15 -18.53 0.02
CA SER A 110 10.84 -18.68 1.29
C SER A 110 9.89 -19.11 2.40
N PRO A 111 10.25 -20.09 3.23
CA PRO A 111 9.45 -20.43 4.40
C PRO A 111 9.47 -19.28 5.40
N LEU A 112 8.51 -19.29 6.33
CA LEU A 112 8.51 -18.38 7.47
C LEU A 112 9.83 -18.45 8.25
N LEU A 113 10.36 -17.29 8.66
CA LEU A 113 11.50 -17.18 9.55
C LEU A 113 11.10 -17.65 10.94
N LYS A 114 11.81 -18.64 11.48
CA LYS A 114 11.53 -19.23 12.79
C LYS A 114 11.84 -18.26 13.94
N PRO A 115 11.20 -18.39 15.11
CA PRO A 115 11.55 -17.61 16.28
C PRO A 115 13.04 -17.73 16.63
N ALA A 116 13.63 -16.62 17.09
CA ALA A 116 15.04 -16.50 17.47
C ALA A 116 16.03 -16.87 16.35
N THR A 117 15.64 -16.73 15.09
CA THR A 117 16.52 -16.90 13.93
C THR A 117 16.64 -15.62 13.13
N SER A 118 17.74 -15.50 12.39
CA SER A 118 18.03 -14.35 11.55
C SER A 118 18.20 -14.75 10.09
N HIS A 119 17.83 -13.86 9.17
CA HIS A 119 18.08 -14.01 7.75
C HIS A 119 18.63 -12.70 7.18
N ARG A 120 19.69 -12.80 6.38
CA ARG A 120 20.31 -11.63 5.73
C ARG A 120 19.82 -11.52 4.30
N TYR A 121 19.24 -10.37 3.97
CA TYR A 121 18.76 -10.02 2.66
C TYR A 121 19.77 -9.13 1.96
N THR A 122 20.09 -9.46 0.71
CA THR A 122 21.05 -8.70 -0.08
C THR A 122 20.62 -8.54 -1.54
N PHE A 123 20.32 -7.31 -1.96
CA PHE A 123 19.92 -6.98 -3.33
C PHE A 123 20.04 -5.47 -3.62
N PRO A 124 20.05 -4.99 -4.88
CA PRO A 124 20.05 -3.55 -5.16
C PRO A 124 18.76 -2.87 -4.69
N VAL A 125 18.84 -1.76 -3.94
CA VAL A 125 17.65 -1.07 -3.40
C VAL A 125 16.78 -0.47 -4.52
N GLY A 126 17.40 0.03 -5.59
CA GLY A 126 16.73 0.68 -6.72
C GLY A 126 16.64 2.21 -6.61
N ASP A 127 15.77 2.78 -7.44
CA ASP A 127 15.76 4.20 -7.85
C ASP A 127 15.26 5.19 -6.78
N GLY A 128 14.87 4.72 -5.60
CA GLY A 128 14.38 5.53 -4.49
C GLY A 128 12.86 5.77 -4.46
N GLY A 129 12.35 6.29 -3.34
CA GLY A 129 10.94 6.55 -3.12
C GLY A 129 10.47 6.32 -1.69
N THR A 130 9.16 6.48 -1.49
CA THR A 130 8.46 6.10 -0.25
C THR A 130 7.91 4.68 -0.39
N HIS A 131 8.50 3.80 0.40
CA HIS A 131 8.12 2.39 0.52
C HIS A 131 7.78 2.09 1.97
N TRP A 132 7.47 0.84 2.24
CA TRP A 132 7.27 0.35 3.58
C TRP A 132 7.54 -1.15 3.62
N MET A 133 7.42 -1.73 4.80
CA MET A 133 7.61 -3.16 4.98
C MET A 133 6.62 -3.65 6.02
N HIS A 134 6.12 -4.86 5.85
CA HIS A 134 5.11 -5.43 6.72
C HIS A 134 5.20 -6.95 6.74
N ALA A 135 4.64 -7.56 7.79
CA ALA A 135 4.44 -8.99 7.80
C ALA A 135 3.47 -9.39 6.70
N HIS A 136 3.84 -10.38 5.89
CA HIS A 136 2.93 -10.95 4.88
C HIS A 136 2.08 -12.07 5.51
N THR A 137 1.52 -11.79 6.69
CA THR A 137 0.67 -12.66 7.51
C THR A 137 -0.32 -11.79 8.30
N LEU A 138 -1.26 -12.40 9.03
CA LEU A 138 -2.18 -11.68 9.93
C LEU A 138 -1.49 -10.83 11.02
N GLN A 139 -0.19 -11.00 11.25
CA GLN A 139 0.59 -10.18 12.18
C GLN A 139 0.63 -8.70 11.80
N GLU A 140 0.35 -8.36 10.53
CA GLU A 140 0.23 -6.98 10.07
C GLU A 140 -0.81 -6.19 10.86
N GLN A 141 -1.97 -6.79 11.17
CA GLN A 141 -3.01 -6.16 12.00
C GLN A 141 -2.50 -5.75 13.39
N ASN A 142 -1.50 -6.46 13.91
CA ASN A 142 -0.85 -6.18 15.18
C ASN A 142 0.36 -5.23 15.02
N LEU A 143 0.35 -4.40 13.97
CA LEU A 143 1.35 -3.37 13.64
C LEU A 143 2.75 -3.94 13.37
N LEU A 144 2.86 -5.19 12.89
CA LEU A 144 4.15 -5.70 12.38
C LEU A 144 4.45 -5.09 11.00
N ALA A 145 4.65 -3.77 11.00
CA ALA A 145 4.96 -2.95 9.85
C ALA A 145 5.87 -1.79 10.25
N ALA A 146 6.55 -1.20 9.28
CA ALA A 146 7.37 -0.01 9.47
C ALA A 146 7.64 0.76 8.17
N PRO A 147 8.00 2.05 8.24
CA PRO A 147 8.41 2.81 7.06
C PRO A 147 9.71 2.29 6.45
N LEU A 148 9.81 2.33 5.12
CA LEU A 148 11.02 2.04 4.35
C LEU A 148 11.24 3.20 3.39
N ILE A 149 12.12 4.13 3.73
CA ILE A 149 12.38 5.31 2.89
C ILE A 149 13.68 5.11 2.15
N VAL A 150 13.66 5.28 0.83
CA VAL A 150 14.88 5.24 0.00
C VAL A 150 15.09 6.62 -0.59
N ARG A 151 16.05 7.37 -0.06
CA ARG A 151 16.30 8.75 -0.45
C ARG A 151 17.18 8.83 -1.68
N ARG A 152 16.74 9.60 -2.67
CA ARG A 152 17.58 9.94 -3.83
C ARG A 152 18.56 11.03 -3.42
N ALA A 153 19.70 11.11 -4.11
CA ALA A 153 20.63 12.23 -3.94
C ALA A 153 19.93 13.60 -4.13
N ALA A 154 18.95 13.66 -5.02
CA ALA A 154 18.12 14.84 -5.25
C ALA A 154 17.18 15.17 -4.09
N ASP A 155 16.73 14.18 -3.30
CA ASP A 155 15.91 14.44 -2.10
C ASP A 155 16.80 15.05 -1.01
N LEU A 156 18.00 14.49 -0.79
CA LEU A 156 18.97 14.98 0.19
C LEU A 156 19.49 16.39 -0.11
N ALA A 157 19.51 16.79 -1.38
CA ALA A 157 19.97 18.11 -1.82
C ALA A 157 18.89 19.19 -1.68
N ARG A 158 17.63 18.84 -1.41
CA ARG A 158 16.55 19.81 -1.25
C ARG A 158 16.57 20.38 0.16
N ASP A 159 16.32 21.68 0.22
CA ASP A 159 15.97 22.37 1.45
C ASP A 159 14.47 22.11 1.74
N GLU A 160 14.18 20.90 2.20
CA GLU A 160 12.87 20.43 2.64
C GLU A 160 13.01 19.51 3.86
N GLN A 161 12.14 19.68 4.84
CA GLN A 161 12.05 18.76 5.97
C GLN A 161 11.16 17.58 5.61
N GLU A 162 11.62 16.35 5.83
CA GLU A 162 10.83 15.15 5.62
C GLU A 162 9.99 14.83 6.88
N VAL A 163 8.72 14.51 6.67
CA VAL A 163 7.81 14.04 7.72
C VAL A 163 7.14 12.76 7.23
N VAL A 164 7.49 11.64 7.84
CA VAL A 164 6.92 10.32 7.49
C VAL A 164 5.70 10.08 8.36
N ILE A 165 4.59 9.69 7.74
CA ILE A 165 3.33 9.39 8.43
C ILE A 165 2.90 7.99 8.00
N LEU A 166 2.96 7.04 8.93
CA LEU A 166 2.47 5.68 8.76
C LEU A 166 1.11 5.54 9.46
N LEU A 167 0.08 5.27 8.67
CA LEU A 167 -1.30 5.11 9.13
C LEU A 167 -1.61 3.65 9.42
N HIS A 168 -2.36 3.39 10.48
CA HIS A 168 -2.90 2.07 10.81
C HIS A 168 -4.32 2.17 11.34
N ASP A 169 -5.09 1.11 11.09
CA ASP A 169 -6.23 0.74 11.93
C ASP A 169 -5.77 -0.13 13.10
N PHE A 170 -6.44 -0.03 14.25
CA PHE A 170 -6.01 -0.70 15.47
C PHE A 170 -7.19 -1.34 16.19
N SER A 171 -7.00 -2.59 16.64
CA SER A 171 -7.93 -3.24 17.55
C SER A 171 -7.24 -3.85 18.76
N PHE A 172 -7.94 -3.82 19.90
CA PHE A 172 -7.60 -4.64 21.06
C PHE A 172 -8.06 -6.10 20.91
N THR A 173 -8.97 -6.36 19.96
CA THR A 173 -9.44 -7.71 19.63
C THR A 173 -8.34 -8.43 18.85
N PRO A 174 -7.95 -9.66 19.24
CA PRO A 174 -6.98 -10.45 18.48
C PRO A 174 -7.40 -10.64 17.01
N VAL A 175 -6.43 -10.57 16.09
CA VAL A 175 -6.67 -10.66 14.65
C VAL A 175 -7.36 -11.96 14.23
N GLU A 176 -7.05 -13.08 14.87
CA GLU A 176 -7.69 -14.37 14.59
C GLU A 176 -9.17 -14.35 14.97
N GLU A 177 -9.53 -13.61 16.02
CA GLU A 177 -10.92 -13.44 16.44
C GLU A 177 -11.67 -12.50 15.48
N LEU A 178 -11.03 -11.40 15.04
CA LEU A 178 -11.60 -10.52 14.02
C LEU A 178 -11.92 -11.30 12.73
N LEU A 179 -10.96 -12.09 12.23
CA LEU A 179 -11.16 -12.94 11.06
C LEU A 179 -12.29 -13.97 11.27
N ALA A 180 -12.32 -14.63 12.43
CA ALA A 180 -13.36 -15.60 12.73
C ALA A 180 -14.77 -14.98 12.75
N ARG A 181 -14.91 -13.75 13.28
CA ARG A 181 -16.18 -13.00 13.27
C ARG A 181 -16.62 -12.65 11.85
N LEU A 182 -15.69 -12.21 11.00
CA LEU A 182 -15.97 -11.94 9.58
C LEU A 182 -16.51 -13.19 8.88
N GLN A 183 -15.84 -14.34 9.04
CA GLN A 183 -16.27 -15.61 8.44
C GLN A 183 -17.64 -16.09 8.95
N GLN A 184 -18.06 -15.65 10.13
CA GLN A 184 -19.37 -15.95 10.73
C GLN A 184 -20.45 -14.90 10.40
N GLY A 185 -20.10 -13.84 9.65
CA GLY A 185 -21.03 -12.76 9.28
C GLY A 185 -21.29 -11.72 10.39
N GLN A 186 -20.38 -11.57 11.35
CA GLN A 186 -20.50 -10.69 12.53
C GLN A 186 -19.50 -9.51 12.51
N GLY A 187 -19.15 -8.98 11.33
CA GLY A 187 -18.08 -7.97 11.18
C GLY A 187 -18.32 -6.65 11.95
N HIS A 188 -19.57 -6.20 12.05
CA HIS A 188 -19.96 -4.89 12.60
C HIS A 188 -20.48 -4.92 14.06
N ASP A 189 -20.49 -6.08 14.72
CA ASP A 189 -21.37 -6.28 15.90
C ASP A 189 -20.83 -5.82 17.27
N VAL A 190 -19.61 -5.26 17.38
CA VAL A 190 -18.92 -5.19 18.70
C VAL A 190 -18.51 -3.80 19.18
N ALA A 191 -18.47 -2.75 18.35
CA ALA A 191 -18.02 -1.43 18.82
C ALA A 191 -18.98 -0.70 19.80
N LYS A 192 -20.21 -1.22 20.04
CA LYS A 192 -21.23 -0.55 20.86
C LYS A 192 -21.74 -1.28 22.11
N LYS A 193 -21.06 -2.33 22.60
CA LYS A 193 -21.48 -3.01 23.85
C LYS A 193 -20.50 -2.83 25.00
N SER A 194 -20.44 -1.61 25.52
CA SER A 194 -20.10 -1.36 26.92
C SER A 194 -21.01 -0.27 27.49
N GLY A 195 -22.21 -0.68 27.92
CA GLY A 195 -23.20 0.19 28.57
C GLY A 195 -24.54 -0.52 28.76
N ASP A 196 -24.76 -1.01 29.98
CA ASP A 196 -26.03 -1.29 30.66
C ASP A 196 -27.30 -1.59 29.83
N MET A 197 -27.82 -2.82 29.97
CA MET A 197 -28.99 -3.10 30.83
C MET A 197 -29.50 -4.52 30.59
N ALA A 198 -29.72 -5.20 31.71
CA ALA A 198 -30.35 -6.49 31.82
C ALA A 198 -31.85 -6.43 31.46
N GLY A 199 -32.32 -7.51 30.82
CA GLY A 199 -33.69 -8.00 30.92
C GLY A 199 -34.74 -7.28 30.08
N MET A 200 -35.35 -8.00 29.13
CA MET A 200 -36.74 -8.45 29.28
C MET A 200 -37.15 -9.35 28.13
N SER A 201 -38.09 -10.23 28.48
CA SER A 201 -38.55 -11.43 27.79
C SER A 201 -39.21 -11.17 26.44
N MET A 202 -38.96 -12.10 25.53
CA MET A 202 -39.78 -12.36 24.34
C MET A 202 -41.21 -12.67 24.77
N MET A 203 -42.20 -11.98 24.20
CA MET A 203 -43.59 -12.44 24.15
C MET A 203 -43.95 -12.74 22.70
N SER A 204 -44.31 -14.00 22.48
CA SER A 204 -44.86 -14.54 21.25
C SER A 204 -46.31 -14.09 21.09
N HIS A 205 -46.72 -13.71 19.88
CA HIS A 205 -48.12 -13.85 19.47
C HIS A 205 -48.23 -14.34 18.02
N SER A 206 -48.70 -15.57 17.91
CA SER A 206 -49.38 -16.18 16.77
C SER A 206 -50.82 -15.67 16.66
N GLY A 207 -51.33 -15.44 15.44
CA GLY A 207 -52.79 -15.51 15.19
C GLY A 207 -53.40 -14.63 14.08
N MET A 208 -53.49 -15.22 12.88
CA MET A 208 -54.59 -15.20 11.89
C MET A 208 -55.24 -13.90 11.35
N GLY A 209 -55.44 -13.90 10.02
CA GLY A 209 -56.56 -13.20 9.36
C GLY A 209 -56.39 -12.98 7.85
N HIS A 210 -56.88 -13.89 7.01
CA HIS A 210 -57.08 -13.67 5.57
C HIS A 210 -58.28 -12.75 5.33
N GLY A 211 -58.13 -11.74 4.48
CA GLY A 211 -59.25 -10.95 3.99
C GLY A 211 -58.86 -9.85 3.00
N ASP A 212 -59.34 -10.02 1.77
CA ASP A 212 -59.69 -8.99 0.79
C ASP A 212 -58.59 -8.39 -0.12
N MET A 213 -58.74 -8.66 -1.43
CA MET A 213 -57.94 -8.16 -2.54
C MET A 213 -58.76 -7.11 -3.29
N GLY A 214 -58.59 -5.85 -2.89
CA GLY A 214 -59.23 -4.69 -3.52
C GLY A 214 -58.22 -3.60 -3.85
N LYS A 215 -57.89 -3.48 -5.14
CA LYS A 215 -57.34 -2.31 -5.87
C LYS A 215 -56.62 -1.24 -5.04
N MET A 216 -55.29 -1.22 -5.10
CA MET A 216 -54.49 -0.04 -4.76
C MET A 216 -53.63 0.40 -5.94
N SER A 217 -53.75 1.70 -6.21
CA SER A 217 -52.99 2.49 -7.17
C SER A 217 -51.48 2.35 -6.93
N MET A 218 -50.68 2.30 -8.00
CA MET A 218 -49.21 2.32 -7.96
C MET A 218 -48.73 3.70 -7.48
N GLY A 219 -48.81 3.93 -6.19
CA GLY A 219 -48.12 5.02 -5.51
C GLY A 219 -46.63 4.71 -5.44
N ALA A 220 -45.81 5.68 -5.86
CA ALA A 220 -44.37 5.64 -5.73
C ALA A 220 -43.95 5.22 -4.33
N MET A 221 -43.14 4.17 -4.21
CA MET A 221 -42.54 3.70 -2.96
C MET A 221 -41.50 4.73 -2.50
N PRO A 222 -41.73 5.51 -1.44
CA PRO A 222 -40.70 6.34 -0.84
C PRO A 222 -39.98 5.50 0.21
N GLY A 223 -38.67 5.31 0.06
CA GLY A 223 -37.84 4.79 1.15
C GLY A 223 -37.31 3.37 1.02
N MET A 224 -36.90 2.94 -0.18
CA MET A 224 -35.68 2.12 -0.24
C MET A 224 -34.51 3.05 0.00
N GLN A 225 -34.25 3.33 1.28
CA GLN A 225 -32.95 3.81 1.71
C GLN A 225 -31.98 2.73 1.22
N MET A 226 -31.15 3.06 0.21
CA MET A 226 -30.06 2.20 -0.21
C MET A 226 -29.35 1.78 1.08
N ALA A 227 -29.41 0.50 1.43
CA ALA A 227 -28.60 -0.04 2.52
C ALA A 227 -27.19 0.48 2.26
N GLY A 228 -26.62 1.20 3.25
CA GLY A 228 -25.33 1.86 3.09
C GLY A 228 -24.33 0.89 2.49
N MET A 229 -23.52 1.35 1.53
CA MET A 229 -22.42 0.54 1.02
C MET A 229 -21.58 0.11 2.23
N ASP A 230 -21.38 -1.18 2.40
CA ASP A 230 -20.37 -1.66 3.35
C ASP A 230 -19.03 -1.18 2.80
N LEU A 231 -18.32 -0.33 3.54
CA LEU A 231 -17.07 0.30 3.10
C LEU A 231 -15.87 -0.26 3.86
N ASN A 232 -16.09 -0.76 5.08
CA ASN A 232 -15.06 -1.26 5.96
C ASN A 232 -15.61 -2.50 6.65
N ASP A 233 -14.90 -3.62 6.60
CA ASP A 233 -15.41 -4.88 7.15
C ASP A 233 -15.39 -4.95 8.69
N ILE A 234 -14.58 -4.09 9.32
CA ILE A 234 -14.30 -4.09 10.74
C ILE A 234 -14.44 -2.67 11.29
N ASP A 235 -15.16 -2.55 12.41
CA ASP A 235 -15.11 -1.37 13.26
C ASP A 235 -13.95 -1.46 14.24
N TYR A 236 -12.90 -0.68 13.97
CA TYR A 236 -11.69 -0.64 14.78
C TYR A 236 -11.83 0.21 16.05
N ASP A 237 -11.04 -0.13 17.07
CA ASP A 237 -11.00 0.59 18.35
C ASP A 237 -10.33 1.97 18.23
N ALA A 238 -9.39 2.12 17.28
CA ALA A 238 -8.70 3.38 17.01
C ALA A 238 -8.10 3.41 15.60
N TYR A 239 -7.76 4.62 15.17
CA TYR A 239 -6.97 4.89 13.96
C TYR A 239 -5.73 5.69 14.36
N LEU A 240 -4.57 5.27 13.86
CA LEU A 240 -3.28 5.73 14.34
C LEU A 240 -2.50 6.41 13.21
N ALA A 241 -1.84 7.52 13.54
CA ALA A 241 -0.77 8.10 12.75
C ALA A 241 0.50 8.04 13.59
N ASN A 242 1.53 7.34 13.10
CA ASN A 242 2.76 7.09 13.84
C ASN A 242 2.47 6.55 15.26
N GLU A 243 1.54 5.58 15.32
CA GLU A 243 1.15 4.83 16.53
C GLU A 243 0.38 5.64 17.57
N ARG A 244 -0.08 6.84 17.22
CA ARG A 244 -0.76 7.77 18.12
C ARG A 244 -2.13 8.15 17.58
N THR A 245 -3.07 8.38 18.50
CA THR A 245 -4.37 8.99 18.20
C THR A 245 -4.28 10.51 18.35
N LEU A 246 -5.33 11.25 17.94
CA LEU A 246 -5.40 12.71 18.15
C LEU A 246 -5.66 13.13 19.60
N ASP A 247 -5.88 12.19 20.53
CA ASP A 247 -5.89 12.50 21.97
C ASP A 247 -4.48 12.77 22.51
N ASP A 248 -3.46 12.18 21.88
CA ASP A 248 -2.05 12.42 22.17
C ASP A 248 -1.22 12.37 20.88
N PRO A 249 -1.41 13.31 19.94
CA PRO A 249 -0.84 13.23 18.60
C PRO A 249 0.66 13.47 18.60
N GLU A 250 1.35 12.95 17.60
CA GLU A 250 2.72 13.39 17.35
C GLU A 250 2.75 14.87 16.96
N ILE A 251 3.58 15.65 17.66
CA ILE A 251 3.84 17.05 17.34
C ILE A 251 5.19 17.14 16.64
N VAL A 252 5.16 17.32 15.32
CA VAL A 252 6.35 17.44 14.49
C VAL A 252 6.81 18.89 14.46
N ARG A 253 8.01 19.18 14.96
CA ARG A 253 8.56 20.55 14.90
C ARG A 253 8.99 20.89 13.49
N VAL A 254 8.54 22.04 12.99
CA VAL A 254 8.81 22.52 11.63
C VAL A 254 9.25 23.98 11.61
N GLU A 255 9.97 24.37 10.57
CA GLU A 255 10.48 25.74 10.43
C GLU A 255 9.42 26.73 9.93
N LYS A 256 9.50 27.99 10.39
CA LYS A 256 8.69 29.09 9.86
C LYS A 256 9.12 29.38 8.42
N GLY A 257 8.17 29.44 7.48
CA GLY A 257 8.48 29.70 6.07
C GLY A 257 9.15 28.51 5.35
N GLY A 258 9.40 27.40 6.04
CA GLY A 258 10.08 26.24 5.49
C GLY A 258 9.20 25.42 4.55
N ARG A 259 9.82 24.44 3.90
CA ARG A 259 9.13 23.43 3.09
C ARG A 259 9.13 22.09 3.80
N VAL A 260 8.03 21.37 3.68
CA VAL A 260 7.87 20.02 4.22
C VAL A 260 7.50 19.06 3.11
N ARG A 261 8.16 17.90 3.06
CA ARG A 261 7.77 16.73 2.27
C ARG A 261 7.08 15.74 3.20
N LEU A 262 5.76 15.66 3.11
CA LEU A 262 5.00 14.59 3.75
C LEU A 262 5.20 13.30 2.95
N ARG A 263 5.60 12.22 3.62
CA ARG A 263 5.68 10.86 3.07
C ARG A 263 4.60 10.02 3.76
N ILE A 264 3.43 9.96 3.16
CA ILE A 264 2.27 9.25 3.69
C ILE A 264 2.35 7.79 3.27
N ILE A 265 2.15 6.88 4.21
CA ILE A 265 2.03 5.45 3.99
C ILE A 265 0.72 4.99 4.63
N ASN A 266 -0.20 4.47 3.83
CA ASN A 266 -1.37 3.79 4.37
C ASN A 266 -1.03 2.30 4.61
N GLY A 267 -0.60 1.97 5.82
CA GLY A 267 -0.35 0.60 6.28
C GLY A 267 -1.52 0.02 7.09
N ALA A 268 -2.70 0.62 6.98
CA ALA A 268 -3.91 0.07 7.57
C ALA A 268 -4.33 -1.20 6.83
N THR A 269 -4.97 -2.12 7.53
CA THR A 269 -5.25 -3.46 7.03
C THR A 269 -6.59 -3.56 6.31
N ALA A 270 -7.52 -2.64 6.58
CA ALA A 270 -8.87 -2.65 6.02
C ALA A 270 -9.46 -1.24 5.83
N THR A 271 -8.66 -0.17 5.98
CA THR A 271 -9.16 1.21 6.01
C THR A 271 -8.56 2.10 4.92
N GLY A 272 -9.40 2.70 4.08
CA GLY A 272 -9.04 3.84 3.23
C GLY A 272 -9.08 5.18 3.99
N PHE A 273 -8.17 6.10 3.64
CA PHE A 273 -8.15 7.45 4.20
C PHE A 273 -8.15 8.53 3.11
N THR A 274 -8.63 9.72 3.48
CA THR A 274 -8.32 10.95 2.74
C THR A 274 -7.41 11.84 3.59
N ILE A 275 -6.22 12.16 3.08
CA ILE A 275 -5.28 13.07 3.74
C ILE A 275 -5.75 14.51 3.54
N ASP A 276 -6.03 15.21 4.63
CA ASP A 276 -6.43 16.62 4.67
C ASP A 276 -5.31 17.46 5.28
N THR A 277 -4.76 18.38 4.49
CA THR A 277 -3.69 19.31 4.90
C THR A 277 -4.25 20.62 5.48
N GLY A 278 -5.58 20.69 5.67
CA GLY A 278 -6.28 21.80 6.28
C GLY A 278 -6.10 23.10 5.48
N ALA A 279 -5.59 24.13 6.16
CA ALA A 279 -5.37 25.44 5.55
C ALA A 279 -4.18 25.48 4.58
N LEU A 280 -3.28 24.49 4.62
CA LEU A 280 -2.12 24.43 3.75
C LEU A 280 -2.53 23.83 2.41
N LYS A 281 -2.21 24.52 1.30
CA LYS A 281 -2.28 23.91 -0.02
C LYS A 281 -1.06 23.02 -0.22
N GLY A 282 -1.30 21.75 -0.50
CA GLY A 282 -0.28 20.79 -0.86
C GLY A 282 -0.16 20.55 -2.35
N THR A 283 0.97 19.99 -2.73
CA THR A 283 1.23 19.50 -4.08
C THR A 283 1.64 18.04 -4.00
N LEU A 284 0.83 17.14 -4.53
CA LEU A 284 1.17 15.73 -4.69
C LEU A 284 2.26 15.61 -5.77
N LEU A 285 3.38 14.99 -5.42
CA LEU A 285 4.57 14.88 -6.28
C LEU A 285 4.92 13.46 -6.67
N ALA A 286 4.58 12.46 -5.84
CA ALA A 286 4.77 11.05 -6.16
C ALA A 286 3.67 10.19 -5.53
N VAL A 287 3.39 9.06 -6.17
CA VAL A 287 2.55 7.98 -5.64
C VAL A 287 3.33 6.69 -5.66
N ASP A 288 3.24 5.88 -4.60
CA ASP A 288 3.90 4.58 -4.50
C ASP A 288 5.41 4.62 -4.85
N GLY A 289 6.09 5.71 -4.46
CA GLY A 289 7.52 5.94 -4.74
C GLY A 289 7.84 6.49 -6.14
N GLN A 290 6.84 6.60 -7.02
CA GLN A 290 7.00 7.00 -8.43
C GLN A 290 6.52 8.44 -8.66
N ASP A 291 7.37 9.25 -9.32
CA ASP A 291 7.08 10.67 -9.55
C ASP A 291 5.92 10.87 -10.54
N VAL A 292 5.03 11.81 -10.22
CA VAL A 292 3.87 12.19 -11.05
C VAL A 292 3.92 13.66 -11.43
N GLU A 293 3.16 14.03 -12.47
CA GLU A 293 2.90 15.42 -12.75
C GLU A 293 2.24 16.06 -11.51
N PRO A 294 2.69 17.26 -11.06
CA PRO A 294 2.21 17.84 -9.81
C PRO A 294 0.71 18.06 -9.77
N ILE A 295 0.05 17.59 -8.71
CA ILE A 295 -1.37 17.84 -8.47
C ILE A 295 -1.52 18.72 -7.23
N MET A 296 -2.01 19.94 -7.42
CA MET A 296 -2.33 20.85 -6.31
C MET A 296 -3.67 20.48 -5.68
N GLY A 297 -3.74 20.57 -4.36
CA GLY A 297 -4.95 20.31 -3.58
C GLY A 297 -4.73 20.50 -2.09
N SER A 298 -5.76 20.23 -1.30
CA SER A 298 -5.65 20.11 0.16
C SER A 298 -6.15 18.76 0.67
N THR A 299 -6.75 17.95 -0.21
CA THR A 299 -7.23 16.61 0.10
C THR A 299 -6.70 15.59 -0.90
N PHE A 300 -6.21 14.47 -0.40
CA PHE A 300 -5.60 13.42 -1.22
C PHE A 300 -6.03 12.02 -0.72
N PRO A 301 -6.89 11.29 -1.46
CA PRO A 301 -7.27 9.93 -1.10
C PRO A 301 -6.08 8.96 -1.17
N VAL A 302 -6.02 8.02 -0.24
CA VAL A 302 -4.99 6.97 -0.14
C VAL A 302 -5.59 5.67 0.42
N SER A 303 -5.54 4.60 -0.37
CA SER A 303 -6.03 3.27 0.01
C SER A 303 -4.92 2.43 0.67
N MET A 304 -5.29 1.31 1.31
CA MET A 304 -4.34 0.36 1.91
C MET A 304 -3.20 0.00 0.94
N GLY A 305 -1.96 0.01 1.43
CA GLY A 305 -0.73 -0.24 0.68
C GLY A 305 -0.26 0.89 -0.23
N GLN A 306 -1.04 1.96 -0.40
CA GLN A 306 -0.66 3.11 -1.21
C GLN A 306 0.17 4.13 -0.41
N ARG A 307 1.03 4.86 -1.13
CA ARG A 307 1.85 5.93 -0.57
C ARG A 307 1.69 7.22 -1.35
N LEU A 308 1.75 8.35 -0.65
CA LEU A 308 1.68 9.68 -1.24
C LEU A 308 2.83 10.53 -0.74
N ASP A 309 3.48 11.23 -1.66
CA ASP A 309 4.46 12.26 -1.32
C ASP A 309 3.91 13.64 -1.63
N ILE A 310 3.65 14.43 -0.59
CA ILE A 310 2.99 15.74 -0.69
C ILE A 310 3.95 16.83 -0.22
N SER A 311 4.23 17.82 -1.06
CA SER A 311 4.99 19.00 -0.67
C SER A 311 4.07 20.08 -0.10
N LEU A 312 4.47 20.66 1.02
CA LEU A 312 3.83 21.78 1.69
C LEU A 312 4.82 22.95 1.81
N SER A 313 4.32 24.16 1.58
CA SER A 313 5.03 25.39 1.92
C SER A 313 4.39 26.02 3.14
N LEU A 314 5.18 26.23 4.19
CA LEU A 314 4.68 26.75 5.46
C LEU A 314 4.66 28.28 5.44
N PRO A 315 3.68 28.92 6.10
CA PRO A 315 3.69 30.36 6.34
C PRO A 315 4.92 30.79 7.16
N THR A 316 5.35 32.04 6.99
CA THR A 316 6.50 32.64 7.72
C THR A 316 6.19 32.99 9.18
N GLY A 317 4.93 32.96 9.58
CA GLY A 317 4.48 33.23 10.94
C GLY A 317 4.48 32.00 11.85
N GLU A 318 4.05 32.20 13.10
CA GLU A 318 3.78 31.11 14.02
C GLU A 318 2.47 30.41 13.66
N GLY A 319 2.50 29.09 13.72
CA GLY A 319 1.34 28.26 13.46
C GLY A 319 1.52 26.80 13.86
N ALA A 320 0.39 26.18 14.12
CA ALA A 320 0.21 24.73 14.22
C ALA A 320 -0.70 24.30 13.06
N TYR A 321 -0.27 23.27 12.33
CA TYR A 321 -0.88 22.81 11.09
C TYR A 321 -1.15 21.31 11.22
N PRO A 322 -2.38 20.93 11.61
CA PRO A 322 -2.79 19.53 11.59
C PRO A 322 -2.76 18.98 10.17
N VAL A 323 -2.19 17.79 10.01
CA VAL A 323 -2.31 16.97 8.80
C VAL A 323 -3.10 15.74 9.21
N LEU A 324 -4.33 15.67 8.74
CA LEU A 324 -5.31 14.68 9.21
C LEU A 324 -5.50 13.59 8.17
N ALA A 325 -5.64 12.35 8.61
CA ALA A 325 -6.15 11.24 7.82
C ALA A 325 -7.60 11.01 8.22
N LEU A 326 -8.52 11.34 7.31
CA LEU A 326 -9.97 11.19 7.49
C LEU A 326 -10.37 9.77 7.08
N ARG A 327 -10.96 8.98 8.00
CA ARG A 327 -11.44 7.64 7.71
C ARG A 327 -12.54 7.71 6.65
N GLU A 328 -12.50 6.82 5.66
CA GLU A 328 -13.54 6.79 4.65
C GLU A 328 -14.92 6.40 5.22
N GLY A 329 -15.94 7.15 4.84
CA GLY A 329 -17.34 6.81 5.16
C GLY A 329 -17.76 7.01 6.62
N ALA A 330 -16.87 7.46 7.51
CA ALA A 330 -17.20 7.68 8.92
C ALA A 330 -16.42 8.85 9.53
N ALA A 331 -16.81 9.28 10.74
CA ALA A 331 -16.36 10.55 11.31
C ALA A 331 -14.96 10.47 11.93
N GLU A 332 -14.42 9.28 12.18
CA GLU A 332 -13.13 9.09 12.82
C GLU A 332 -12.00 9.64 11.95
N ARG A 333 -10.98 10.17 12.62
CA ARG A 333 -9.78 10.70 11.99
C ARG A 333 -8.58 10.58 12.91
N THR A 334 -7.41 10.49 12.30
CA THR A 334 -6.13 10.51 12.99
C THR A 334 -5.18 11.49 12.31
N GLY A 335 -3.93 11.60 12.75
CA GLY A 335 -2.95 12.47 12.09
C GLY A 335 -1.84 12.97 12.99
N VAL A 336 -1.00 13.82 12.41
CA VAL A 336 0.08 14.52 13.12
C VAL A 336 -0.17 16.01 13.12
N ILE A 337 0.47 16.74 14.03
CA ILE A 337 0.41 18.20 14.04
C ILE A 337 1.80 18.75 13.80
N MET A 338 1.99 19.45 12.68
CA MET A 338 3.22 20.20 12.45
C MET A 338 3.15 21.53 13.22
N ALA A 339 4.18 21.87 13.98
CA ALA A 339 4.16 23.06 14.83
C ALA A 339 5.48 23.85 14.72
N THR A 340 5.37 25.13 14.41
CA THR A 340 6.51 26.06 14.43
C THR A 340 6.94 26.41 15.86
N PRO A 341 8.20 26.86 16.09
CA PRO A 341 8.61 27.36 17.39
C PRO A 341 7.71 28.52 17.88
N GLY A 342 7.25 28.44 19.13
CA GLY A 342 6.37 29.44 19.74
C GLY A 342 4.87 29.23 19.53
N SER A 343 4.46 28.37 18.58
CA SER A 343 3.03 28.16 18.31
C SER A 343 2.30 27.45 19.45
N THR A 344 1.08 27.89 19.74
CA THR A 344 0.14 27.13 20.59
C THR A 344 -0.53 26.03 19.78
N VAL A 345 -0.37 24.78 20.20
CA VAL A 345 -1.08 23.63 19.62
C VAL A 345 -2.43 23.48 20.31
N LYS A 346 -3.51 23.59 19.54
CA LYS A 346 -4.87 23.32 20.04
C LYS A 346 -5.17 21.83 19.93
N ARG A 347 -5.96 21.31 20.87
CA ARG A 347 -6.49 19.94 20.78
C ARG A 347 -7.32 19.80 19.51
N VAL A 348 -7.11 18.70 18.80
CA VAL A 348 -7.91 18.29 17.63
C VAL A 348 -8.72 17.07 18.04
N ALA A 349 -10.01 17.04 17.73
CA ALA A 349 -10.86 15.91 18.07
C ALA A 349 -10.57 14.69 17.18
N THR A 350 -10.63 13.49 17.77
CA THR A 350 -10.50 12.18 17.09
C THR A 350 -11.65 11.87 16.15
N ALA A 351 -12.76 12.61 16.23
CA ALA A 351 -13.85 12.60 15.25
C ALA A 351 -14.04 14.00 14.65
N GLY A 352 -14.40 14.04 13.36
CA GLY A 352 -14.87 15.23 12.66
C GLY A 352 -16.38 15.40 12.75
N ASP A 353 -16.87 16.56 12.32
CA ASP A 353 -18.30 16.86 12.30
C ASP A 353 -19.05 16.13 11.17
N GLN A 354 -18.32 15.56 10.21
CA GLN A 354 -18.83 14.87 9.03
C GLN A 354 -18.02 13.59 8.78
N ALA A 355 -18.63 12.64 8.09
CA ALA A 355 -17.93 11.45 7.60
C ALA A 355 -16.82 11.85 6.61
N GLY A 356 -15.70 11.15 6.65
CA GLY A 356 -14.63 11.32 5.66
C GLY A 356 -15.06 10.87 4.27
N PRO A 357 -14.48 11.43 3.20
CA PRO A 357 -14.81 11.07 1.84
C PRO A 357 -14.55 9.58 1.55
N ILE A 358 -15.43 8.96 0.76
CA ILE A 358 -15.21 7.60 0.24
C ILE A 358 -14.03 7.64 -0.72
N VAL A 359 -13.07 6.72 -0.57
CA VAL A 359 -11.91 6.65 -1.45
C VAL A 359 -12.33 6.04 -2.79
N GLY A 360 -12.31 6.86 -3.84
CA GLY A 360 -12.68 6.48 -5.20
C GLY A 360 -11.52 6.50 -6.19
N ALA A 361 -11.85 6.42 -7.48
CA ALA A 361 -10.89 6.46 -8.58
C ALA A 361 -10.57 7.89 -9.08
N ASP A 362 -11.12 8.94 -8.45
CA ASP A 362 -11.03 10.32 -8.95
C ASP A 362 -9.60 10.86 -8.97
N LEU A 363 -8.80 10.54 -7.94
CA LEU A 363 -7.39 10.89 -7.95
C LEU A 363 -6.66 10.15 -9.07
N GLU A 364 -6.87 8.83 -9.20
CA GLU A 364 -6.23 8.00 -10.22
C GLU A 364 -6.48 8.52 -11.65
N GLN A 365 -7.71 8.96 -11.96
CA GLN A 365 -8.05 9.56 -13.25
C GLN A 365 -7.22 10.81 -13.60
N ARG A 366 -6.76 11.55 -12.58
CA ARG A 366 -6.00 12.80 -12.72
C ARG A 366 -4.50 12.57 -12.76
N LEU A 367 -4.00 11.44 -12.27
CA LEU A 367 -2.57 11.16 -12.21
C LEU A 367 -1.98 10.98 -13.61
N ARG A 368 -0.77 11.50 -13.79
CA ARG A 368 0.07 11.30 -14.99
C ARG A 368 1.49 10.97 -14.54
N ALA A 369 2.07 9.90 -15.06
CA ALA A 369 3.45 9.53 -14.74
C ALA A 369 4.44 10.54 -15.34
N ARG A 370 5.47 10.95 -14.58
CA ARG A 370 6.61 11.69 -15.17
C ARG A 370 7.52 10.80 -16.00
N HIS A 371 7.60 9.54 -15.62
CA HIS A 371 8.40 8.52 -16.27
C HIS A 371 7.50 7.35 -16.68
N PRO A 372 6.64 7.54 -17.70
CA PRO A 372 5.75 6.49 -18.17
C PRO A 372 6.55 5.34 -18.80
N LEU A 373 5.95 4.15 -18.83
CA LEU A 373 6.48 3.04 -19.62
C LEU A 373 6.41 3.38 -21.11
N GLU A 374 7.35 2.82 -21.89
CA GLU A 374 7.32 2.96 -23.35
C GLU A 374 5.97 2.47 -23.89
N VAL A 375 5.37 3.25 -24.79
CA VAL A 375 4.11 2.90 -25.46
C VAL A 375 4.40 1.84 -26.51
N LYS A 376 4.05 0.59 -26.22
CA LYS A 376 4.15 -0.55 -27.13
C LYS A 376 3.00 -1.53 -26.89
N PRO A 377 2.62 -2.36 -27.89
CA PRO A 377 1.58 -3.37 -27.71
C PRO A 377 1.92 -4.36 -26.60
N ALA A 378 0.88 -4.89 -25.94
CA ALA A 378 1.05 -6.00 -25.02
C ALA A 378 1.34 -7.29 -25.80
N ASP A 379 2.31 -8.06 -25.32
CA ASP A 379 2.59 -9.40 -25.82
C ASP A 379 1.55 -10.41 -25.30
N ARG A 380 1.02 -10.17 -24.09
CA ARG A 380 -0.07 -10.95 -23.49
C ARG A 380 -1.01 -10.02 -22.72
N SER A 381 -2.31 -10.25 -22.89
CA SER A 381 -3.36 -9.55 -22.14
C SER A 381 -4.20 -10.54 -21.35
N PHE A 382 -4.53 -10.18 -20.12
CA PHE A 382 -5.37 -10.97 -19.22
C PHE A 382 -6.55 -10.13 -18.73
N THR A 383 -7.69 -10.78 -18.50
CA THR A 383 -8.83 -10.18 -17.82
C THR A 383 -9.11 -10.97 -16.56
N LEU A 384 -9.19 -10.27 -15.43
CA LEU A 384 -9.47 -10.80 -14.12
C LEU A 384 -10.77 -10.22 -13.61
N THR A 385 -11.54 -11.02 -12.88
CA THR A 385 -12.73 -10.55 -12.18
C THR A 385 -12.50 -10.70 -10.69
N LEU A 386 -12.57 -9.58 -9.96
CA LEU A 386 -12.53 -9.57 -8.51
C LEU A 386 -13.94 -9.88 -8.01
N THR A 387 -14.08 -11.00 -7.31
CA THR A 387 -15.35 -11.49 -6.78
C THR A 387 -15.29 -11.59 -5.27
N GLY A 388 -16.45 -11.52 -4.62
CA GLY A 388 -16.51 -11.52 -3.18
C GLY A 388 -17.92 -11.67 -2.66
N GLN A 389 -18.06 -12.31 -1.50
CA GLN A 389 -19.31 -12.41 -0.78
C GLN A 389 -19.09 -12.30 0.72
N MET A 390 -19.95 -11.52 1.38
CA MET A 390 -19.93 -11.37 2.84
C MET A 390 -20.31 -12.67 3.55
N GLN A 391 -21.22 -13.46 2.96
CA GLN A 391 -21.60 -14.76 3.51
C GLN A 391 -20.41 -15.73 3.43
N GLY A 392 -19.90 -16.13 4.60
CA GLY A 392 -18.70 -16.97 4.70
C GLY A 392 -17.39 -16.22 4.39
N TYR A 393 -17.47 -14.91 4.15
CA TYR A 393 -16.34 -14.00 3.91
C TYR A 393 -15.28 -14.57 2.96
N ALA A 394 -15.72 -14.79 1.71
CA ALA A 394 -14.92 -15.43 0.67
C ALA A 394 -14.63 -14.45 -0.46
N TRP A 395 -13.35 -14.31 -0.82
CA TRP A 395 -12.84 -13.32 -1.76
C TRP A 395 -11.90 -13.99 -2.75
N ALA A 396 -12.02 -13.67 -4.04
CA ALA A 396 -11.29 -14.38 -5.09
C ALA A 396 -10.94 -13.49 -6.29
N ILE A 397 -9.98 -13.97 -7.07
CA ILE A 397 -9.54 -13.39 -8.35
C ILE A 397 -9.79 -14.42 -9.45
N ASP A 398 -10.97 -14.36 -10.07
CA ASP A 398 -11.31 -15.24 -11.18
C ASP A 398 -10.41 -14.94 -12.39
N GLY A 399 -9.88 -16.00 -13.02
CA GLY A 399 -8.90 -15.91 -14.10
C GLY A 399 -7.43 -15.81 -13.62
N GLY A 400 -7.20 -15.64 -12.31
CA GLY A 400 -5.85 -15.48 -11.74
C GLY A 400 -4.91 -16.66 -11.98
N GLY A 401 -5.45 -17.89 -12.09
CA GLY A 401 -4.66 -19.10 -12.33
C GLY A 401 -3.94 -19.16 -13.68
N ALA A 402 -4.36 -18.34 -14.65
CA ALA A 402 -3.81 -18.29 -16.01
C ALA A 402 -2.71 -17.23 -16.21
N LEU A 403 -2.40 -16.43 -15.19
CA LEU A 403 -1.41 -15.36 -15.27
C LEU A 403 0.00 -15.95 -15.49
N ARG A 404 0.47 -15.85 -16.73
CA ARG A 404 1.78 -16.37 -17.15
C ARG A 404 2.55 -15.33 -17.95
N ALA A 405 3.81 -15.14 -17.60
CA ALA A 405 4.72 -14.23 -18.29
C ALA A 405 5.96 -14.96 -18.80
N ARG A 406 6.65 -14.37 -19.77
CA ARG A 406 8.05 -14.68 -20.10
C ARG A 406 8.87 -13.40 -19.99
N ARG A 407 10.18 -13.55 -19.77
CA ARG A 407 11.08 -12.40 -19.73
C ARG A 407 10.90 -11.48 -20.93
N ARG A 408 10.94 -10.17 -20.65
CA ARG A 408 10.88 -9.04 -21.60
C ARG A 408 9.53 -8.83 -22.28
N GLN A 409 8.50 -9.59 -21.92
CA GLN A 409 7.16 -9.35 -22.43
C GLN A 409 6.52 -8.13 -21.79
N ARG A 410 5.77 -7.36 -22.56
CA ARG A 410 4.76 -6.43 -22.06
C ARG A 410 3.51 -7.20 -21.69
N ILE A 411 3.15 -7.17 -20.41
CA ILE A 411 1.94 -7.80 -19.90
C ILE A 411 0.90 -6.73 -19.63
N GLU A 412 -0.34 -6.97 -20.07
CA GLU A 412 -1.51 -6.15 -19.76
C GLU A 412 -2.49 -6.96 -18.92
N ILE A 413 -3.02 -6.36 -17.85
CA ILE A 413 -4.01 -6.98 -16.99
C ILE A 413 -5.17 -6.00 -16.81
N THR A 414 -6.37 -6.40 -17.22
CA THR A 414 -7.61 -5.70 -16.88
C THR A 414 -8.26 -6.39 -15.69
N MET A 415 -8.41 -5.68 -14.58
CA MET A 415 -9.10 -6.17 -13.38
C MET A 415 -10.47 -5.49 -13.30
N ARG A 416 -11.55 -6.28 -13.25
CA ARG A 416 -12.93 -5.82 -13.13
C ARG A 416 -13.45 -6.16 -11.75
N ASN A 417 -13.92 -5.17 -11.01
CA ASN A 417 -14.51 -5.41 -9.70
C ASN A 417 -16.00 -5.73 -9.84
N ALA A 418 -16.36 -6.99 -9.59
CA ALA A 418 -17.74 -7.47 -9.60
C ALA A 418 -18.34 -7.60 -8.19
N SER A 419 -17.60 -7.25 -7.14
CA SER A 419 -18.12 -7.18 -5.77
C SER A 419 -18.58 -5.77 -5.41
N MET A 420 -19.16 -5.64 -4.22
CA MET A 420 -19.64 -4.37 -3.65
C MET A 420 -18.60 -3.66 -2.77
N MET A 421 -17.39 -4.23 -2.62
CA MET A 421 -16.28 -3.68 -1.82
C MET A 421 -15.18 -3.15 -2.74
N SER A 422 -14.46 -2.11 -2.32
CA SER A 422 -13.25 -1.64 -3.01
C SER A 422 -12.07 -2.59 -2.77
N HIS A 423 -11.21 -2.79 -3.77
CA HIS A 423 -10.01 -3.63 -3.67
C HIS A 423 -8.75 -2.87 -4.07
N PRO A 424 -7.81 -2.59 -3.15
CA PRO A 424 -6.47 -2.13 -3.51
C PRO A 424 -5.63 -3.29 -4.05
N MET A 425 -5.50 -3.40 -5.37
CA MET A 425 -4.75 -4.48 -6.00
C MET A 425 -3.26 -4.15 -6.07
N HIS A 426 -2.44 -4.99 -5.43
CA HIS A 426 -0.99 -4.87 -5.36
C HIS A 426 -0.29 -5.97 -6.15
N LEU A 427 0.75 -5.61 -6.92
CA LEU A 427 1.62 -6.54 -7.66
C LEU A 427 3.03 -6.48 -7.10
N HIS A 428 3.54 -7.62 -6.65
CA HIS A 428 4.92 -7.75 -6.17
C HIS A 428 5.94 -7.74 -7.32
N GLY A 429 7.18 -7.38 -6.98
CA GLY A 429 8.36 -7.51 -7.85
C GLY A 429 8.38 -6.60 -9.08
N HIS A 430 7.32 -5.82 -9.31
CA HIS A 430 7.14 -4.94 -10.46
C HIS A 430 6.43 -3.66 -10.04
N HIS A 431 6.74 -2.58 -10.75
CA HIS A 431 5.81 -1.45 -10.88
C HIS A 431 5.03 -1.61 -12.18
N PHE A 432 3.79 -1.16 -12.20
CA PHE A 432 2.91 -1.16 -13.36
C PHE A 432 2.40 0.25 -13.66
N GLN A 433 2.07 0.52 -14.92
CA GLN A 433 1.38 1.75 -15.32
C GLN A 433 -0.12 1.51 -15.47
N VAL A 434 -0.95 2.38 -14.90
CA VAL A 434 -2.40 2.40 -15.14
C VAL A 434 -2.67 3.03 -16.52
N THR A 435 -3.33 2.28 -17.40
CA THR A 435 -3.54 2.66 -18.82
C THR A 435 -5.00 2.78 -19.24
N ALA A 436 -5.94 2.23 -18.45
CA ALA A 436 -7.36 2.48 -18.63
C ALA A 436 -8.13 2.42 -17.31
N ILE A 437 -9.17 3.25 -17.19
CA ILE A 437 -10.18 3.19 -16.12
C ILE A 437 -11.54 3.07 -16.80
N ASN A 438 -12.30 2.03 -16.46
CA ASN A 438 -13.61 1.74 -17.08
C ASN A 438 -13.55 1.70 -18.62
N GLY A 439 -12.43 1.21 -19.18
CA GLY A 439 -12.17 1.16 -20.62
C GLY A 439 -11.75 2.49 -21.26
N ALA A 440 -11.83 3.61 -20.54
CA ALA A 440 -11.31 4.89 -21.00
C ALA A 440 -9.78 4.92 -20.83
N LYS A 441 -9.05 5.07 -21.94
CA LYS A 441 -7.58 5.09 -21.95
C LYS A 441 -7.04 6.36 -21.29
N LEU A 442 -5.93 6.23 -20.58
CA LEU A 442 -5.16 7.32 -20.00
C LEU A 442 -3.67 6.97 -19.95
N ALA A 443 -2.82 7.99 -19.84
CA ALA A 443 -1.41 7.82 -19.49
C ALA A 443 -1.25 7.99 -17.97
N GLY A 444 -1.80 7.05 -17.20
CA GLY A 444 -1.88 7.12 -15.74
C GLY A 444 -0.53 7.00 -15.04
N ALA A 445 -0.54 6.96 -13.71
CA ALA A 445 0.66 6.78 -12.90
C ALA A 445 1.32 5.41 -13.14
N VAL A 446 2.64 5.38 -12.97
CA VAL A 446 3.38 4.15 -12.67
C VAL A 446 3.34 3.98 -11.16
N ARG A 447 2.99 2.80 -10.67
CA ARG A 447 2.81 2.50 -9.24
C ARG A 447 2.82 0.99 -8.98
N ASP A 448 2.58 0.56 -7.75
CA ASP A 448 2.49 -0.87 -7.42
C ASP A 448 1.18 -1.29 -6.72
N THR A 449 0.34 -0.35 -6.28
CA THR A 449 -0.97 -0.66 -5.67
C THR A 449 -2.07 0.25 -6.22
N VAL A 450 -3.09 -0.29 -6.90
CA VAL A 450 -4.20 0.50 -7.46
C VAL A 450 -5.54 0.11 -6.86
N LEU A 451 -6.32 1.09 -6.40
CA LEU A 451 -7.68 0.87 -5.91
C LEU A 451 -8.64 0.60 -7.06
N ILE A 452 -9.48 -0.44 -6.92
CA ILE A 452 -10.55 -0.75 -7.86
C ILE A 452 -11.90 -0.65 -7.13
N PRO A 453 -12.62 0.47 -7.26
CA PRO A 453 -13.94 0.64 -6.63
C PRO A 453 -14.99 -0.36 -7.14
N PRO A 454 -16.11 -0.53 -6.42
CA PRO A 454 -17.22 -1.39 -6.86
C PRO A 454 -17.70 -1.05 -8.27
N GLY A 455 -17.88 -2.08 -9.11
CA GLY A 455 -18.35 -1.95 -10.49
C GLY A 455 -17.34 -1.30 -11.45
N ALA A 456 -16.18 -0.87 -10.98
CA ALA A 456 -15.14 -0.27 -11.82
C ALA A 456 -14.20 -1.32 -12.42
N SER A 457 -13.39 -0.90 -13.39
CA SER A 457 -12.27 -1.70 -13.90
C SER A 457 -11.01 -0.87 -14.08
N MET A 458 -9.87 -1.45 -13.72
CA MET A 458 -8.53 -0.86 -13.95
C MET A 458 -7.75 -1.74 -14.93
N THR A 459 -7.12 -1.13 -15.93
CA THR A 459 -6.16 -1.80 -16.81
C THR A 459 -4.77 -1.32 -16.48
N ILE A 460 -3.88 -2.27 -16.16
CA ILE A 460 -2.48 -2.02 -15.85
C ILE A 460 -1.58 -2.69 -16.88
N VAL A 461 -0.39 -2.14 -17.08
CA VAL A 461 0.66 -2.77 -17.88
C VAL A 461 1.99 -2.75 -17.14
N PHE A 462 2.79 -3.80 -17.31
CA PHE A 462 4.17 -3.86 -16.81
C PHE A 462 5.07 -4.62 -17.78
N ASP A 463 6.37 -4.37 -17.71
CA ASP A 463 7.37 -5.15 -18.43
C ASP A 463 7.88 -6.29 -17.54
N ALA A 464 7.72 -7.52 -18.00
CA ALA A 464 8.11 -8.73 -17.28
C ALA A 464 9.64 -8.90 -17.26
N ASN A 465 10.33 -8.12 -16.43
CA ASN A 465 11.80 -8.05 -16.37
C ASN A 465 12.40 -8.64 -15.08
N ASN A 466 11.56 -9.08 -14.14
CA ASN A 466 11.97 -9.66 -12.86
C ASN A 466 11.44 -11.11 -12.74
N PRO A 467 12.21 -12.13 -13.14
CA PRO A 467 11.75 -13.52 -13.14
C PRO A 467 11.41 -14.02 -11.74
N GLY A 468 10.20 -14.55 -11.56
CA GLY A 468 9.73 -15.11 -10.30
C GLY A 468 8.31 -15.66 -10.39
N THR A 469 7.75 -16.00 -9.24
CA THR A 469 6.31 -16.22 -9.08
C THR A 469 5.80 -15.12 -8.17
N TRP A 470 5.23 -14.07 -8.75
CA TRP A 470 4.95 -12.83 -8.03
C TRP A 470 3.48 -12.74 -7.62
N PRO A 471 3.18 -12.53 -6.33
CA PRO A 471 1.81 -12.32 -5.91
C PRO A 471 1.19 -11.09 -6.57
N LEU A 472 -0.07 -11.25 -6.96
CA LEU A 472 -1.02 -10.20 -7.29
C LEU A 472 -2.21 -10.39 -6.33
N HIS A 473 -2.38 -9.51 -5.36
CA HIS A 473 -3.40 -9.69 -4.34
C HIS A 473 -4.08 -8.38 -3.93
N CYS A 474 -5.23 -8.50 -3.27
CA CYS A 474 -5.87 -7.37 -2.61
C CYS A 474 -5.08 -7.02 -1.34
N HIS A 475 -4.81 -5.73 -1.13
CA HIS A 475 -4.13 -5.19 0.05
C HIS A 475 -5.11 -4.85 1.19
N HIS A 476 -6.35 -5.34 1.09
CA HIS A 476 -7.19 -5.52 2.25
C HIS A 476 -6.81 -6.86 2.91
N LEU A 477 -6.18 -6.82 4.09
CA LEU A 477 -5.53 -7.96 4.74
C LEU A 477 -6.46 -9.17 4.82
N TYR A 478 -7.71 -8.95 5.22
CA TYR A 478 -8.69 -10.01 5.40
C TYR A 478 -9.17 -10.61 4.07
N HIS A 479 -9.21 -9.84 2.98
CA HIS A 479 -9.49 -10.37 1.64
C HIS A 479 -8.34 -11.24 1.16
N MET A 480 -7.10 -10.79 1.36
CA MET A 480 -5.89 -11.57 1.06
C MET A 480 -5.88 -12.89 1.85
N ALA A 481 -6.05 -12.82 3.16
CA ALA A 481 -5.98 -13.96 4.07
C ALA A 481 -7.05 -15.03 3.79
N THR A 482 -8.13 -14.67 3.09
CA THR A 482 -9.24 -15.57 2.74
C THR A 482 -9.30 -15.94 1.27
N GLY A 483 -8.31 -15.54 0.47
CA GLY A 483 -8.08 -16.12 -0.87
C GLY A 483 -8.00 -15.14 -2.03
N MET A 484 -8.11 -13.82 -1.83
CA MET A 484 -8.00 -12.83 -2.91
C MET A 484 -6.54 -12.59 -3.33
N MET A 485 -5.91 -13.65 -3.82
CA MET A 485 -4.52 -13.70 -4.24
C MET A 485 -4.41 -14.56 -5.51
N ALA A 486 -3.64 -14.06 -6.47
CA ALA A 486 -3.21 -14.76 -7.66
C ALA A 486 -1.70 -14.59 -7.82
N TYR A 487 -1.11 -15.23 -8.83
CA TYR A 487 0.33 -15.16 -9.06
C TYR A 487 0.64 -14.94 -10.53
N VAL A 488 1.49 -13.96 -10.82
CA VAL A 488 2.16 -13.84 -12.11
C VAL A 488 3.34 -14.79 -12.12
N THR A 489 3.18 -15.96 -12.74
CA THR A 489 4.23 -16.97 -12.83
C THR A 489 5.01 -16.83 -14.13
N TYR A 490 6.33 -16.70 -14.03
CA TYR A 490 7.21 -16.76 -15.19
C TYR A 490 7.35 -18.20 -15.69
N GLU A 491 7.14 -18.43 -16.98
CA GLU A 491 7.27 -19.75 -17.61
C GLU A 491 8.74 -20.18 -17.80
N ASP A 492 9.64 -19.20 -17.79
CA ASP A 492 11.09 -19.36 -17.99
C ASP A 492 11.87 -19.23 -16.67
N LEU A 493 11.25 -19.67 -15.57
CA LEU A 493 11.95 -20.06 -14.34
C LEU A 493 12.69 -21.36 -14.67
N GLY A 494 14.00 -21.23 -14.94
CA GLY A 494 14.86 -22.34 -15.36
C GLY A 494 14.83 -23.55 -14.44
#